data_AF-A0AA39UP60-F1
#
_entry.id   AF-A0AA39UP60-F1
#
_cell.length_a   1.000
_cell.length_b   1.000
_cell.length_c   1.000
_cell.angle_alpha   90.00
_cell.angle_beta   90.00
_cell.angle_gamma   90.00
#
_symmetry.space_group_name_H-M   'P 1'
#
loop_
_entity.id
_entity.type
_entity.pdbx_description
1 polymer ?
#
loop_
_entity_poly.entity_id
_entity_poly.type
_entity_poly.pdbx_seq_one_letter_code
_entity_poly.pdbx_strand_id
1 'polypeptide(L)'
;MSSTTNRKRKSDASSGAAAKKTRLNLTARKVVAILTDSKNYPVPEDPEASRAVFIELAQYARSLEEEIAGSKPKARTPEQVNAAAEKLKAAALSGIKKQMTWKASCKTGSSKWMYDGVCNDGEVFSAMLGLGGAPTFKMKKMTAEEFQNIVGDIKGSARYNTLYMRGNVNIHWKPDEGTFKLSGSYGV
;
A
#
# COMPACT_ATOMS: atom_id res chain seq x y z
N MET A 1 -21.36 49.26 5.61
CA MET A 1 -21.63 47.99 6.32
C MET A 1 -22.29 47.05 5.31
N SER A 2 -21.50 46.18 4.66
CA SER A 2 -22.00 45.30 3.60
C SER A 2 -22.17 43.88 4.15
N SER A 3 -23.42 43.43 4.20
CA SER A 3 -23.85 42.12 4.68
C SER A 3 -23.84 41.10 3.54
N THR A 4 -22.82 40.25 3.50
CA THR A 4 -22.74 39.12 2.57
C THR A 4 -23.54 37.93 3.12
N THR A 5 -24.69 37.64 2.52
CA THR A 5 -25.48 36.43 2.83
C THR A 5 -24.87 35.21 2.12
N ASN A 6 -24.33 34.28 2.90
CA ASN A 6 -23.76 33.03 2.39
C ASN A 6 -24.90 32.03 2.09
N ARG A 7 -25.31 31.93 0.82
CA ARG A 7 -26.30 30.94 0.36
C ARG A 7 -25.62 29.58 0.18
N LYS A 8 -25.65 28.75 1.23
CA LYS A 8 -25.16 27.36 1.22
C LYS A 8 -25.95 26.55 0.18
N ARG A 9 -25.25 26.02 -0.83
CA ARG A 9 -25.78 25.13 -1.87
C ARG A 9 -26.35 23.86 -1.22
N LYS A 10 -27.60 23.52 -1.55
CA LYS A 10 -28.24 22.25 -1.22
C LYS A 10 -27.76 21.21 -2.23
N SER A 11 -26.90 20.29 -1.78
CA SER A 11 -26.50 19.13 -2.58
C SER A 11 -27.62 18.09 -2.51
N ASP A 12 -28.35 17.95 -3.61
CA ASP A 12 -29.34 16.89 -3.83
C ASP A 12 -28.60 15.60 -4.21
N ALA A 13 -27.89 15.00 -3.26
CA ALA A 13 -27.23 13.72 -3.45
C ALA A 13 -28.22 12.61 -3.06
N SER A 14 -29.02 12.20 -4.05
CA SER A 14 -29.58 10.85 -4.22
C SER A 14 -29.75 10.02 -2.94
N SER A 15 -30.95 10.09 -2.35
CA SER A 15 -31.43 9.21 -1.27
C SER A 15 -31.28 7.71 -1.57
N GLY A 16 -31.13 7.32 -2.84
CA GLY A 16 -30.93 5.93 -3.25
C GLY A 16 -29.62 5.29 -2.78
N ALA A 17 -28.52 6.06 -2.66
CA ALA A 17 -27.21 5.48 -2.31
C ALA A 17 -27.09 5.15 -0.81
N ALA A 18 -27.67 6.00 0.05
CA ALA A 18 -27.72 5.77 1.49
C ALA A 18 -28.64 4.60 1.85
N ALA A 19 -29.82 4.52 1.22
CA ALA A 19 -30.76 3.41 1.43
C ALA A 19 -30.16 2.06 0.99
N LYS A 20 -29.43 2.02 -0.13
CA LYS A 20 -28.74 0.81 -0.62
C LYS A 20 -27.69 0.31 0.37
N LYS A 21 -26.87 1.21 0.94
CA LYS A 21 -25.85 0.86 1.95
C LYS A 21 -26.45 0.34 3.25
N THR A 22 -27.54 0.94 3.73
CA THR A 22 -28.23 0.47 4.94
C THR A 22 -28.85 -0.92 4.71
N ARG A 23 -29.42 -1.17 3.52
CA ARG A 23 -29.99 -2.47 3.16
C ARG A 23 -28.91 -3.56 3.04
N LEU A 24 -27.76 -3.27 2.42
CA LEU A 24 -26.62 -4.19 2.33
C LEU A 24 -26.10 -4.60 3.72
N ASN A 25 -25.99 -3.65 4.67
CA ASN A 25 -25.59 -3.94 6.05
C ASN A 25 -26.59 -4.82 6.80
N LEU A 26 -27.89 -4.70 6.50
CA LEU A 26 -28.92 -5.56 7.07
C LEU A 26 -28.82 -6.98 6.51
N THR A 27 -28.65 -7.13 5.20
CA THR A 27 -28.48 -8.44 4.55
C THR A 27 -27.19 -9.13 5.02
N ALA A 28 -26.10 -8.39 5.23
CA ALA A 28 -24.87 -8.91 5.82
C ALA A 28 -25.10 -9.54 7.21
N ARG A 29 -25.84 -8.86 8.08
CA ARG A 29 -26.20 -9.39 9.42
C ARG A 29 -27.08 -10.64 9.33
N LYS A 30 -28.02 -10.67 8.38
CA LYS A 30 -28.84 -11.87 8.12
C LYS A 30 -27.97 -13.06 7.70
N VAL A 31 -27.02 -12.85 6.78
CA VAL A 31 -26.09 -13.91 6.36
C VAL A 31 -25.30 -14.46 7.55
N VAL A 32 -24.78 -13.59 8.42
CA VAL A 32 -24.07 -14.02 9.64
C VAL A 32 -24.98 -14.84 10.55
N ALA A 33 -26.22 -14.40 10.78
CA ALA A 33 -27.19 -15.14 11.58
C ALA A 33 -27.53 -16.52 10.99
N ILE A 34 -27.76 -16.61 9.67
CA ILE A 34 -28.00 -17.88 8.96
C ILE A 34 -26.81 -18.83 9.11
N LEU A 35 -25.58 -18.32 8.98
CA LEU A 35 -24.38 -19.14 9.11
C LEU A 35 -24.13 -19.61 10.55
N THR A 36 -24.51 -18.79 11.53
CA THR A 36 -24.30 -19.09 12.96
C THR A 36 -25.29 -20.14 13.48
N ASP A 37 -26.51 -20.15 12.95
CA ASP A 37 -27.56 -21.10 13.34
C ASP A 37 -28.25 -21.73 12.12
N SER A 38 -27.44 -22.37 11.25
CA SER A 38 -27.90 -22.90 9.97
C SER A 38 -29.02 -23.94 10.04
N LYS A 39 -29.18 -24.63 11.19
CA LYS A 39 -30.18 -25.68 11.38
C LYS A 39 -31.50 -25.16 11.95
N ASN A 40 -31.46 -24.10 12.76
CA ASN A 40 -32.66 -23.56 13.40
C ASN A 40 -33.05 -22.17 12.90
N TYR A 41 -32.34 -21.63 11.89
CA TYR A 41 -32.71 -20.36 11.30
C TYR A 41 -34.14 -20.44 10.74
N PRO A 42 -35.04 -19.53 11.12
CA PRO A 42 -36.42 -19.58 10.72
C PRO A 42 -36.54 -19.34 9.21
N VAL A 43 -36.91 -20.39 8.47
CA VAL A 43 -37.24 -20.29 7.05
C VAL A 43 -38.71 -19.93 6.93
N PRO A 44 -39.07 -18.85 6.21
CA PRO A 44 -40.47 -18.55 5.96
C PRO A 44 -41.17 -19.73 5.27
N GLU A 45 -42.29 -20.19 5.82
CA GLU A 45 -43.11 -21.27 5.24
C GLU A 45 -43.82 -20.84 3.96
N ASP A 46 -44.06 -19.52 3.82
CA ASP A 46 -44.62 -18.93 2.63
C ASP A 46 -43.62 -18.97 1.45
N PRO A 47 -43.94 -19.65 0.35
CA PRO A 47 -43.04 -19.79 -0.79
C PRO A 47 -42.63 -18.46 -1.44
N GLU A 48 -43.48 -17.44 -1.39
CA GLU A 48 -43.17 -16.12 -1.94
C GLU A 48 -42.14 -15.39 -1.06
N ALA A 49 -42.33 -15.43 0.26
CA ALA A 49 -41.38 -14.91 1.23
C ALA A 49 -40.01 -15.62 1.15
N SER A 50 -39.97 -16.95 0.99
CA SER A 50 -38.70 -17.66 0.82
C SER A 50 -37.98 -17.23 -0.47
N ARG A 51 -38.72 -17.11 -1.59
CA ARG A 51 -38.17 -16.61 -2.86
C ARG A 51 -37.61 -15.20 -2.74
N ALA A 52 -38.31 -14.30 -2.03
CA ALA A 52 -37.85 -12.94 -1.80
C ALA A 52 -36.51 -12.91 -1.03
N VAL A 53 -36.36 -13.76 -0.01
CA VAL A 53 -35.10 -13.91 0.74
C VAL A 53 -33.98 -14.43 -0.14
N PHE A 54 -34.23 -15.44 -0.98
CA PHE A 54 -33.21 -15.95 -1.91
C PHE A 54 -32.77 -14.89 -2.93
N ILE A 55 -33.70 -14.10 -3.46
CA ILE A 55 -33.39 -13.00 -4.37
C ILE A 55 -32.55 -11.93 -3.66
N GLU A 56 -32.89 -11.57 -2.42
CA GLU A 56 -32.12 -10.61 -1.61
C GLU A 56 -30.68 -11.10 -1.39
N LEU A 57 -30.50 -12.39 -1.06
CA LEU A 57 -29.18 -13.00 -0.87
C LEU A 57 -28.38 -13.07 -2.17
N ALA A 58 -29.00 -13.43 -3.29
CA ALA A 58 -28.35 -13.49 -4.59
C ALA A 58 -27.90 -12.09 -5.07
N GLN A 59 -28.73 -11.06 -4.85
CA GLN A 59 -28.37 -9.67 -5.13
C GLN A 59 -27.22 -9.19 -4.26
N TYR A 60 -27.21 -9.57 -2.98
CA TYR A 60 -26.12 -9.26 -2.06
C TYR A 60 -24.81 -9.94 -2.50
N ALA A 61 -24.85 -11.24 -2.81
CA ALA A 61 -23.68 -11.97 -3.31
C ALA A 61 -23.11 -11.34 -4.59
N ARG A 62 -23.96 -11.01 -5.56
CA ARG A 62 -23.54 -10.32 -6.79
C ARG A 62 -22.92 -8.94 -6.51
N SER A 63 -23.48 -8.19 -5.57
CA SER A 63 -22.92 -6.88 -5.19
C SER A 63 -21.55 -7.01 -4.53
N LEU A 64 -21.32 -8.05 -3.73
CA LEU A 64 -20.02 -8.35 -3.15
C LEU A 64 -19.03 -8.79 -4.22
N GLU A 65 -19.45 -9.61 -5.18
CA GLU A 65 -18.59 -10.00 -6.32
C GLU A 65 -18.17 -8.80 -7.15
N GLU A 66 -19.08 -7.84 -7.40
CA GLU A 66 -18.78 -6.58 -8.08
C GLU A 66 -17.83 -5.69 -7.24
N GLU A 67 -18.03 -5.61 -5.93
CA GLU A 67 -17.15 -4.88 -5.02
C GLU A 67 -15.76 -5.52 -4.93
N ILE A 68 -15.67 -6.85 -4.89
CA ILE A 68 -14.42 -7.61 -4.94
C ILE A 68 -13.75 -7.42 -6.31
N ALA A 69 -14.50 -7.47 -7.42
CA ALA A 69 -13.96 -7.24 -8.76
C ALA A 69 -13.46 -5.81 -8.94
N GLY A 70 -14.13 -4.82 -8.34
CA GLY A 70 -13.66 -3.43 -8.28
C GLY A 70 -12.48 -3.21 -7.33
N SER A 71 -12.33 -4.05 -6.31
CA SER A 71 -11.25 -3.99 -5.32
C SER A 71 -10.03 -4.82 -5.70
N LYS A 72 -10.16 -5.79 -6.62
CA LYS A 72 -9.01 -6.50 -7.18
C LYS A 72 -8.08 -5.46 -7.82
N PRO A 73 -6.83 -5.35 -7.36
CA PRO A 73 -5.90 -4.40 -7.96
C PRO A 73 -5.79 -4.74 -9.45
N LYS A 74 -6.20 -3.79 -10.30
CA LYS A 74 -6.01 -3.87 -11.75
C LYS A 74 -4.55 -4.23 -11.97
N ALA A 75 -4.28 -5.38 -12.61
CA ALA A 75 -2.94 -5.77 -12.98
C ALA A 75 -2.28 -4.59 -13.68
N ARG A 76 -1.27 -4.00 -13.03
CA ARG A 76 -0.62 -2.80 -13.54
C ARG A 76 0.06 -3.17 -14.86
N THR A 77 -0.05 -2.31 -15.85
CA THR A 77 0.76 -2.48 -17.05
C THR A 77 2.24 -2.37 -16.67
N PRO A 78 3.17 -3.00 -17.42
CA PRO A 78 4.61 -2.91 -17.14
C PRO A 78 5.11 -1.46 -17.02
N GLU A 79 4.55 -0.55 -17.82
CA GLU A 79 4.83 0.88 -17.75
C GLU A 79 4.43 1.52 -16.42
N GLN A 80 3.27 1.15 -15.88
CA GLN A 80 2.80 1.64 -14.58
C GLN A 80 3.65 1.09 -13.43
N VAL A 81 4.11 -0.16 -13.54
CA VAL A 81 5.04 -0.76 -12.57
C VAL A 81 6.36 0.01 -12.58
N ASN A 82 6.93 0.27 -13.75
CA ASN A 82 8.17 1.03 -13.88
C ASN A 82 8.03 2.47 -13.38
N ALA A 83 6.94 3.16 -13.72
CA ALA A 83 6.69 4.51 -13.23
C ALA A 83 6.53 4.57 -11.71
N ALA A 84 5.91 3.55 -11.11
CA ALA A 84 5.81 3.44 -9.65
C ALA A 84 7.16 3.10 -9.01
N ALA A 85 7.96 2.24 -9.65
CA ALA A 85 9.29 1.87 -9.19
C ALA A 85 10.24 3.08 -9.20
N GLU A 86 10.21 3.91 -10.24
CA GLU A 86 11.01 5.15 -10.30
C GLU A 86 10.58 6.18 -9.24
N LYS A 87 9.27 6.30 -8.95
CA LYS A 87 8.81 7.12 -7.83
C LYS A 87 9.28 6.59 -6.48
N LEU A 88 9.23 5.26 -6.29
CA LEU A 88 9.69 4.61 -5.08
C LEU A 88 11.19 4.79 -4.88
N LYS A 89 11.96 4.63 -5.95
CA LYS A 89 13.40 4.86 -6.03
C LYS A 89 13.75 6.30 -5.65
N ALA A 90 13.07 7.29 -6.23
CA ALA A 90 13.28 8.70 -5.90
C ALA A 90 12.97 9.01 -4.42
N ALA A 91 11.90 8.41 -3.88
CA ALA A 91 11.54 8.55 -2.47
C ALA A 91 12.59 7.94 -1.54
N ALA A 92 13.06 6.72 -1.84
CA ALA A 92 14.11 6.04 -1.10
C ALA A 92 15.43 6.82 -1.15
N LEU A 93 15.85 7.26 -2.34
CA LEU A 93 17.06 8.06 -2.53
C LEU A 93 17.01 9.36 -1.71
N SER A 94 15.90 10.11 -1.79
CA SER A 94 15.72 11.34 -1.00
C SER A 94 15.70 11.06 0.50
N GLY A 95 15.03 10.01 0.92
CA GLY A 95 14.94 9.58 2.33
C GLY A 95 16.31 9.20 2.90
N ILE A 96 17.10 8.41 2.17
CA ILE A 96 18.44 8.00 2.59
C ILE A 96 19.37 9.21 2.64
N LYS A 97 19.39 10.07 1.61
CA LYS A 97 20.23 11.28 1.60
C LYS A 97 19.97 12.18 2.80
N LYS A 98 18.70 12.35 3.21
CA LYS A 98 18.33 13.14 4.41
C LYS A 98 18.91 12.58 5.70
N GLN A 99 19.19 11.28 5.78
CA GLN A 99 19.77 10.65 6.97
C GLN A 99 21.31 10.68 6.98
N MET A 100 21.95 11.08 5.88
CA MET A 100 23.41 11.20 5.75
C MET A 100 23.90 12.54 6.30
N THR A 101 23.76 12.73 7.61
CA THR A 101 24.26 13.92 8.31
C THR A 101 25.65 13.69 8.87
N TRP A 102 26.47 14.74 8.96
CA TRP A 102 27.80 14.63 9.56
C TRP A 102 27.72 14.14 11.02
N LYS A 103 28.51 13.12 11.35
CA LYS A 103 28.67 12.54 12.69
C LYS A 103 30.15 12.21 12.92
N ALA A 104 30.62 12.17 14.17
CA ALA A 104 32.01 11.81 14.48
C ALA A 104 32.39 10.42 13.92
N SER A 105 31.47 9.45 13.97
CA SER A 105 31.61 8.11 13.40
C SER A 105 31.75 8.07 11.87
N CYS A 106 31.48 9.18 11.16
CA CYS A 106 31.70 9.27 9.72
C CYS A 106 33.20 9.21 9.37
N LYS A 107 34.08 9.60 10.29
CA LYS A 107 35.54 9.50 10.11
C LYS A 107 36.03 8.05 9.97
N THR A 108 35.33 7.10 10.59
CA THR A 108 35.64 5.66 10.51
C THR A 108 34.72 4.92 9.54
N GLY A 109 33.88 5.63 8.77
CA GLY A 109 32.95 5.00 7.82
C GLY A 109 31.83 4.17 8.47
N SER A 110 31.59 4.33 9.78
CA SER A 110 30.75 3.42 10.57
C SER A 110 29.35 3.95 10.89
N SER A 111 29.04 5.20 10.52
CA SER A 111 27.73 5.80 10.76
C SER A 111 26.62 5.01 10.06
N LYS A 112 25.53 4.71 10.75
CA LYS A 112 24.42 3.92 10.21
C LYS A 112 23.30 4.81 9.68
N TRP A 113 22.65 4.33 8.62
CA TRP A 113 21.40 4.85 8.08
C TRP A 113 20.39 3.70 7.95
N MET A 114 19.11 4.04 8.04
CA MET A 114 18.01 3.09 7.98
C MET A 114 16.77 3.77 7.42
N TYR A 115 16.34 3.35 6.24
CA TYR A 115 15.16 3.86 5.57
C TYR A 115 14.08 2.79 5.52
N ASP A 116 12.92 3.12 6.06
CA ASP A 116 11.72 2.28 5.98
C ASP A 116 10.76 2.86 4.94
N GLY A 117 10.20 2.01 4.10
CA GLY A 117 9.26 2.37 3.06
C GLY A 117 8.09 1.41 2.99
N VAL A 118 6.98 1.87 2.42
CA VAL A 118 5.78 1.09 2.19
C VAL A 118 5.63 0.89 0.68
N CYS A 119 5.47 -0.35 0.26
CA CYS A 119 5.15 -0.74 -1.09
C CYS A 119 4.24 -1.97 -1.03
N ASN A 120 2.96 -1.80 -1.34
CA ASN A 120 2.01 -2.92 -1.28
C ASN A 120 2.18 -3.92 -2.45
N ASP A 121 2.97 -3.54 -3.45
CA ASP A 121 3.13 -4.28 -4.70
C ASP A 121 4.57 -4.80 -4.81
N GLY A 122 4.74 -6.11 -4.64
CA GLY A 122 6.05 -6.75 -4.70
C GLY A 122 6.73 -6.60 -6.05
N GLU A 123 5.97 -6.54 -7.15
CA GLU A 123 6.55 -6.38 -8.49
C GLU A 123 7.16 -4.99 -8.65
N VAL A 124 6.51 -3.95 -8.10
CA VAL A 124 7.06 -2.58 -8.08
C VAL A 124 8.34 -2.51 -7.25
N PHE A 125 8.36 -3.16 -6.08
CA PHE A 125 9.56 -3.21 -5.24
C PHE A 125 10.72 -3.93 -5.93
N SER A 126 10.44 -5.03 -6.62
CA SER A 126 11.47 -5.80 -7.32
C SER A 126 11.96 -5.08 -8.57
N ALA A 127 11.05 -4.44 -9.32
CA ALA A 127 11.39 -3.55 -10.42
C ALA A 127 12.29 -2.39 -9.95
N MET A 128 12.02 -1.80 -8.78
CA MET A 128 12.90 -0.78 -8.18
C MET A 128 14.32 -1.32 -7.94
N LEU A 129 14.45 -2.60 -7.57
CA LEU A 129 15.74 -3.25 -7.34
C LEU A 129 16.35 -3.87 -8.61
N GLY A 130 15.73 -3.71 -9.78
CA GLY A 130 16.16 -4.37 -11.01
C GLY A 130 16.08 -5.90 -10.96
N LEU A 131 15.28 -6.45 -10.04
CA LEU A 131 15.03 -7.87 -9.90
C LEU A 131 13.72 -8.15 -10.63
N GLY A 132 13.77 -8.86 -11.75
CA GLY A 132 12.56 -9.20 -12.50
C GLY A 132 11.62 -10.11 -11.68
N GLY A 133 10.32 -9.84 -11.75
CA GLY A 133 9.27 -10.61 -11.07
C GLY A 133 9.07 -10.24 -9.59
N ALA A 134 8.23 -10.98 -8.87
CA ALA A 134 8.00 -10.75 -7.45
C ALA A 134 9.25 -11.13 -6.60
N PRO A 135 9.48 -10.48 -5.46
CA PRO A 135 10.67 -10.69 -4.65
C PRO A 135 10.57 -12.04 -3.94
N THR A 136 11.53 -12.93 -4.22
CA THR A 136 11.57 -14.29 -3.63
C THR A 136 12.28 -14.34 -2.28
N PHE A 137 12.83 -13.22 -1.82
CA PHE A 137 13.65 -13.15 -0.61
C PHE A 137 13.00 -12.28 0.47
N LYS A 138 13.20 -12.68 1.73
CA LYS A 138 12.90 -11.83 2.90
C LYS A 138 14.04 -10.87 3.21
N MET A 139 15.28 -11.31 3.00
CA MET A 139 16.48 -10.48 3.17
C MET A 139 17.45 -10.70 2.03
N LYS A 140 18.00 -9.60 1.51
CA LYS A 140 19.07 -9.61 0.52
C LYS A 140 20.13 -8.61 0.92
N LYS A 141 21.37 -8.96 0.65
CA LYS A 141 22.52 -8.10 0.83
C LYS A 141 23.07 -7.78 -0.55
N MET A 142 23.39 -6.51 -0.77
CA MET A 142 24.08 -6.07 -1.99
C MET A 142 25.14 -5.05 -1.63
N THR A 143 26.11 -4.87 -2.52
CA THR A 143 27.15 -3.86 -2.32
C THR A 143 26.57 -2.45 -2.44
N ALA A 144 27.22 -1.46 -1.83
CA ALA A 144 26.83 -0.07 -1.98
C ALA A 144 26.92 0.43 -3.43
N GLU A 145 27.79 -0.15 -4.25
CA GLU A 145 27.96 0.19 -5.66
C GLU A 145 26.79 -0.35 -6.49
N GLU A 146 26.45 -1.63 -6.35
CA GLU A 146 25.27 -2.22 -7.01
C GLU A 146 24.00 -1.46 -6.63
N PHE A 147 23.83 -1.14 -5.35
CA PHE A 147 22.66 -0.39 -4.89
C PHE A 147 22.59 1.00 -5.52
N GLN A 148 23.71 1.73 -5.62
CA GLN A 148 23.75 3.05 -6.24
C GLN A 148 23.60 3.01 -7.77
N ASN A 149 24.08 1.95 -8.44
CA ASN A 149 23.84 1.77 -9.87
C ASN A 149 22.35 1.58 -10.17
N ILE A 150 21.62 0.96 -9.25
CA ILE A 150 20.18 0.71 -9.40
C ILE A 150 19.35 1.92 -8.96
N VAL A 151 19.63 2.47 -7.76
CA VAL A 151 18.80 3.50 -7.11
C VAL A 151 19.23 4.92 -7.47
N GLY A 152 20.48 5.11 -7.89
CA GLY A 152 21.07 6.39 -8.24
C GLY A 152 22.15 6.83 -7.24
N ASP A 153 22.79 7.96 -7.54
CA ASP A 153 23.92 8.49 -6.77
C ASP A 153 23.50 8.97 -5.36
N ILE A 154 24.02 8.33 -4.32
CA ILE A 154 23.70 8.63 -2.92
C ILE A 154 24.94 9.22 -2.23
N LYS A 155 24.98 10.54 -2.19
CA LYS A 155 26.02 11.34 -1.51
C LYS A 155 25.38 12.31 -0.52
N GLY A 156 25.99 12.42 0.66
CA GLY A 156 25.70 13.46 1.64
C GLY A 156 26.73 14.58 1.57
N SER A 157 26.38 15.79 2.03
CA SER A 157 27.28 16.93 2.09
C SER A 157 27.61 17.28 3.55
N ALA A 158 28.89 17.48 3.83
CA ALA A 158 29.40 18.04 5.06
C ALA A 158 30.27 19.27 4.71
N ARG A 159 30.45 20.20 5.65
CA ARG A 159 31.07 21.52 5.43
C ARG A 159 32.36 21.51 4.60
N TYR A 160 33.18 20.46 4.74
CA TYR A 160 34.44 20.30 4.01
C TYR A 160 34.64 18.88 3.44
N ASN A 161 33.59 18.05 3.39
CA ASN A 161 33.69 16.65 2.97
C ASN A 161 32.41 16.19 2.28
N THR A 162 32.53 15.18 1.43
CA THR A 162 31.38 14.43 0.89
C THR A 162 31.25 13.12 1.64
N LEU A 163 30.01 12.72 1.93
CA LEU A 163 29.69 11.47 2.60
C LEU A 163 29.24 10.45 1.56
N TYR A 164 29.83 9.26 1.60
CA TYR A 164 29.56 8.15 0.69
C TYR A 164 28.97 6.98 1.45
N MET A 165 28.18 6.16 0.76
CA MET A 165 27.78 4.86 1.28
C MET A 165 29.03 3.98 1.45
N ARG A 166 29.07 3.23 2.55
CA ARG A 166 30.19 2.34 2.91
C ARG A 166 29.67 0.93 3.21
N GLY A 167 30.40 -0.07 2.73
CA GLY A 167 30.10 -1.47 2.96
C GLY A 167 28.89 -1.98 2.16
N ASN A 168 28.12 -2.86 2.79
CA ASN A 168 26.97 -3.50 2.16
C ASN A 168 25.65 -2.87 2.61
N VAL A 169 24.67 -2.86 1.71
CA VAL A 169 23.29 -2.50 1.97
C VAL A 169 22.49 -3.75 2.27
N ASN A 170 21.80 -3.76 3.40
CA ASN A 170 20.86 -4.81 3.76
C ASN A 170 19.46 -4.37 3.37
N ILE A 171 18.80 -5.20 2.59
CA ILE A 171 17.43 -5.03 2.08
C ILE A 171 16.57 -6.07 2.77
N HIS A 172 15.56 -5.62 3.49
CA HIS A 172 14.57 -6.47 4.14
C HIS A 172 13.20 -6.21 3.52
N TRP A 173 12.56 -7.27 3.02
CA TRP A 173 11.23 -7.22 2.42
C TRP A 173 10.25 -8.00 3.29
N LYS A 174 9.11 -7.39 3.61
CA LYS A 174 8.01 -8.01 4.33
C LYS A 174 6.79 -8.10 3.41
N PRO A 175 6.56 -9.25 2.74
CA PRO A 175 5.46 -9.40 1.80
C PRO A 175 4.09 -9.24 2.49
N ASP A 176 3.94 -9.71 3.73
CA ASP A 176 2.66 -9.70 4.45
C ASP A 176 2.19 -8.27 4.81
N GLU A 177 3.13 -7.38 5.11
CA GLU A 177 2.85 -5.99 5.49
C GLU A 177 2.91 -5.03 4.29
N GLY A 178 3.49 -5.45 3.15
CA GLY A 178 3.81 -4.54 2.05
C GLY A 178 4.83 -3.48 2.46
N THR A 179 5.81 -3.83 3.29
CA THR A 179 6.82 -2.90 3.79
C THR A 179 8.23 -3.39 3.51
N PHE A 180 9.16 -2.45 3.39
CA PHE A 180 10.56 -2.75 3.21
C PHE A 180 11.44 -1.85 4.06
N LYS A 181 12.62 -2.36 4.35
CA LYS A 181 13.63 -1.68 5.15
C LYS A 181 14.98 -1.81 4.47
N LEU A 182 15.61 -0.66 4.26
CA LEU A 182 16.95 -0.52 3.70
C LEU A 182 17.87 -0.02 4.80
N SER A 183 19.04 -0.61 4.94
CA SER A 183 20.00 -0.17 5.95
C SER A 183 21.43 -0.36 5.50
N GLY A 184 22.33 0.48 6.01
CA GLY A 184 23.73 0.41 5.67
C GLY A 184 24.58 1.35 6.52
N SER A 185 25.80 1.57 6.07
CA SER A 185 26.75 2.52 6.67
C SER A 185 27.15 3.62 5.69
N TYR A 186 27.64 4.73 6.23
CA TYR A 186 28.18 5.85 5.48
C TYR A 186 29.31 6.56 6.24
N GLY A 187 30.11 7.33 5.52
CA GLY A 187 31.14 8.19 6.07
C GLY A 187 31.91 8.92 4.99
N VAL A 188 33.03 9.54 5.37
CA VAL A 188 33.97 10.14 4.40
C VAL A 188 34.63 9.04 3.58
#